data_AF-A0AAJ7ITN8-F1
#
_entry.id   AF-A0AAJ7ITN8-F1
#
_cell.length_a   1.000
_cell.length_b   1.000
_cell.length_c   1.000
_cell.angle_alpha   90.00
_cell.angle_beta   90.00
_cell.angle_gamma   90.00
#
_symmetry.space_group_name_H-M   'P 1'
#
loop_
_entity.id
_entity.type
_entity.pdbx_description
1 polymer ?
#
loop_
_entity_poly.entity_id
_entity_poly.type
_entity_poly.pdbx_seq_one_letter_code
_entity_poly.pdbx_strand_id
1 'polypeptide(L)'
;VRCLGYRGRFLEIGKFDLASNNKLGMEIFLKEITFHGVLLDGVIGGMSPVLREEMYNFLNKQLKDRAKAINPLVRKTFQTDQLEEAFRYMAAGKHI
;
A
#
# COMPACT_ATOMS: atom_id res chain seq x y z
N VAL A 1 14.56 -1.69 -4.49
CA VAL A 1 15.47 -0.58 -4.11
C VAL A 1 16.33 -0.05 -5.26
N ARG A 2 17.00 -0.88 -6.08
CA ARG A 2 17.95 -0.40 -7.12
C ARG A 2 17.40 0.58 -8.18
N CYS A 3 16.09 0.57 -8.43
CA CYS A 3 15.43 1.52 -9.32
C CYS A 3 15.30 2.94 -8.75
N LEU A 4 15.70 3.18 -7.49
CA LEU A 4 15.68 4.52 -6.89
C LEU A 4 16.74 5.41 -7.53
N GLY A 5 16.29 6.55 -8.03
CA GLY A 5 17.14 7.67 -8.42
C GLY A 5 17.68 8.44 -7.21
N TYR A 6 18.54 9.42 -7.50
CA TYR A 6 19.04 10.38 -6.51
C TYR A 6 17.88 11.06 -5.79
N ARG A 7 17.93 11.10 -4.45
CA ARG A 7 16.89 11.64 -3.55
C ARG A 7 15.52 10.97 -3.67
N GLY A 8 15.49 9.75 -4.20
CA GLY A 8 14.29 8.93 -4.30
C GLY A 8 13.72 8.55 -2.92
N ARG A 9 12.41 8.26 -2.89
CA ARG A 9 11.72 7.77 -1.70
C ARG A 9 11.22 6.36 -1.96
N PHE A 10 11.68 5.41 -1.16
CA PHE A 10 11.17 4.05 -1.20
C PHE A 10 10.04 3.90 -0.20
N LEU A 11 8.86 3.48 -0.68
CA LEU A 11 7.69 3.23 0.16
C LEU A 11 7.47 1.72 0.19
N GLU A 12 7.91 1.08 1.28
CA GLU A 12 7.74 -0.35 1.49
C GLU A 12 6.35 -0.60 2.08
N ILE A 13 5.49 -1.26 1.29
CA ILE A 13 4.14 -1.66 1.68
C ILE A 13 4.06 -3.17 1.97
N GLY A 14 5.07 -3.94 1.56
CA GLY A 14 5.20 -5.35 1.87
C GLY A 14 5.60 -5.56 3.32
N LYS A 15 5.16 -6.69 3.88
CA LYS A 15 5.46 -7.06 5.27
C LYS A 15 6.49 -8.17 5.42
N PHE A 16 6.70 -8.98 4.37
CA PHE A 16 7.52 -10.19 4.45
C PHE A 16 8.97 -9.89 4.84
N ASP A 17 9.68 -9.08 4.06
CA ASP A 17 11.08 -8.73 4.33
C ASP A 17 11.28 -8.03 5.68
N LEU A 18 10.34 -7.17 6.06
CA LEU A 18 10.35 -6.47 7.35
C LEU A 18 10.19 -7.46 8.52
N ALA A 19 9.21 -8.37 8.43
CA ALA A 19 8.95 -9.37 9.46
C ALA A 19 10.08 -10.39 9.59
N SER A 20 10.74 -10.73 8.48
CA SER A 20 11.91 -11.61 8.46
C SER A 20 13.22 -10.91 8.82
N ASN A 21 13.21 -9.59 9.06
CA ASN A 21 14.40 -8.78 9.31
C ASN A 21 15.49 -8.98 8.24
N ASN A 22 15.08 -9.02 6.98
CA ASN A 22 16.01 -9.18 5.86
C ASN A 22 16.95 -7.99 5.76
N LYS A 23 18.21 -8.24 5.37
CA LYS A 23 19.25 -7.21 5.29
C LYS A 23 18.94 -6.20 4.19
N LEU A 24 19.06 -4.91 4.51
CA LEU A 24 19.03 -3.81 3.55
C LEU A 24 20.46 -3.34 3.26
N GLY A 25 20.84 -3.31 1.97
CA GLY A 25 22.13 -2.77 1.54
C GLY A 25 22.20 -1.27 1.78
N MET A 26 23.05 -0.84 2.70
CA MET A 26 23.12 0.57 3.13
C MET A 26 23.79 1.49 2.10
N GLU A 27 24.52 0.94 1.11
CA GLU A 27 25.18 1.77 0.08
C GLU A 27 24.20 2.64 -0.71
N ILE A 28 22.93 2.24 -0.82
CA ILE A 28 21.93 2.98 -1.57
C ILE A 28 21.66 4.37 -0.96
N PHE A 29 21.84 4.53 0.35
CA PHE A 29 21.62 5.81 1.04
C PHE A 29 22.63 6.89 0.65
N LEU A 30 23.76 6.52 0.02
CA LEU A 30 24.69 7.48 -0.59
C LEU A 30 24.05 8.26 -1.74
N LYS A 31 22.96 7.76 -2.33
CA LYS A 31 22.14 8.51 -3.29
C LYS A 31 21.16 9.47 -2.62
N GLU A 32 21.30 9.73 -1.32
CA GLU A 32 20.40 10.56 -0.50
C GLU A 32 18.94 10.09 -0.54
N ILE A 33 18.72 8.79 -0.71
CA ILE A 33 17.37 8.23 -0.67
C ILE A 33 16.81 8.24 0.74
N THR A 34 15.49 8.14 0.85
CA THR A 34 14.82 7.79 2.11
C THR A 34 14.05 6.49 1.94
N PHE A 35 14.00 5.69 3.01
CA PHE A 35 13.31 4.42 3.05
C PHE A 35 12.22 4.49 4.13
N HIS A 36 10.98 4.22 3.76
CA HIS A 36 9.82 4.33 4.63
C HIS A 36 9.07 3.01 4.66
N GLY A 37 8.96 2.39 5.84
CA GLY A 37 8.02 1.30 6.08
C GLY A 37 6.62 1.88 6.30
N VAL A 38 5.65 1.48 5.48
CA VAL A 38 4.29 2.03 5.50
C VAL A 38 3.30 0.97 5.98
N LEU A 39 2.75 1.16 7.18
CA LEU A 39 1.81 0.24 7.82
C LEU A 39 0.47 0.93 8.07
N LEU A 40 -0.46 0.78 7.12
CA LEU A 40 -1.77 1.43 7.21
C LEU A 40 -2.61 0.93 8.39
N ASP A 41 -2.46 -0.35 8.76
CA ASP A 41 -3.20 -0.97 9.87
C ASP A 41 -2.98 -0.23 11.19
N GLY A 42 -1.77 0.27 11.45
CA GLY A 42 -1.48 1.04 12.65
C GLY A 42 -2.19 2.39 12.68
N VAL A 43 -2.28 3.06 11.53
CA VAL A 43 -3.00 4.34 11.40
C VAL A 43 -4.50 4.14 11.62
N ILE A 44 -5.10 3.11 11.00
CA ILE A 44 -6.51 2.77 11.18
C ILE A 44 -6.77 2.34 12.62
N GLY A 45 -5.88 1.54 13.20
CA GLY A 45 -5.92 1.07 14.58
C GLY A 45 -5.72 2.16 15.64
N GLY A 46 -5.45 3.41 15.24
CA GLY A 46 -5.41 4.56 16.15
C GLY A 46 -4.02 4.92 16.68
N MET A 47 -2.94 4.35 16.14
CA MET A 47 -1.57 4.74 16.53
C MET A 47 -1.27 6.22 16.26
N SER A 48 -1.96 6.82 15.29
CA SER A 48 -1.89 8.26 15.01
C SER A 48 -3.27 8.79 14.60
N PRO A 49 -4.05 9.33 15.55
CA PRO A 49 -5.37 9.91 15.27
C PRO A 49 -5.30 11.07 14.28
N VAL A 50 -4.27 11.91 14.38
CA VAL A 50 -4.05 13.06 13.49
C VAL A 50 -3.84 12.59 12.05
N LEU A 51 -2.95 11.62 11.83
CA LEU A 51 -2.70 11.09 10.48
C LEU A 51 -3.93 10.40 9.90
N ARG A 52 -4.70 9.70 10.74
CA ARG A 52 -5.97 9.07 10.34
C ARG A 52 -6.97 10.11 9.85
N GLU A 53 -7.10 11.23 10.56
CA GLU A 53 -7.99 12.34 10.17
C GLU A 53 -7.51 13.01 8.88
N GLU A 54 -6.22 13.30 8.75
CA GLU A 54 -5.63 13.86 7.54
C GLU A 54 -5.88 12.98 6.31
N MET A 55 -5.67 11.66 6.45
CA MET A 55 -5.90 10.70 5.37
C MET A 55 -7.38 10.64 4.97
N TYR A 56 -8.29 10.64 5.95
CA TYR A 56 -9.74 10.66 5.70
C TYR A 56 -10.17 11.92 4.94
N ASN A 57 -9.68 13.08 5.36
CA ASN A 57 -9.94 14.36 4.71
C ASN A 57 -9.37 14.41 3.30
N PHE A 58 -8.15 13.89 3.10
CA PHE A 58 -7.53 13.78 1.79
C PHE A 58 -8.37 12.92 0.84
N LEU A 59 -8.77 11.71 1.25
CA LEU A 59 -9.60 10.82 0.43
C LEU A 59 -10.94 11.45 0.06
N ASN A 60 -11.63 12.07 1.03
CA ASN A 60 -12.89 12.74 0.77
C ASN A 60 -12.76 13.91 -0.21
N LYS A 61 -11.67 14.67 -0.14
CA LYS A 61 -11.39 15.73 -1.10
C LYS A 61 -11.19 15.16 -2.50
N GLN A 62 -10.38 14.11 -2.63
CA GLN A 62 -10.09 13.47 -3.93
C GLN A 62 -11.33 12.84 -4.57
N LEU A 63 -12.23 12.25 -3.77
CA LEU A 63 -13.49 11.67 -4.25
C LEU A 63 -14.48 12.72 -4.77
N LYS A 64 -14.45 13.94 -4.21
CA LYS A 64 -15.29 15.07 -4.64
C LYS A 64 -14.70 15.82 -5.84
N ASP A 65 -13.41 15.65 -6.09
CA ASP A 65 -12.72 16.32 -7.18
C ASP A 65 -13.22 15.82 -8.54
N ARG A 66 -13.46 16.75 -9.46
CA ARG A 66 -13.88 16.46 -10.83
C ARG A 66 -12.75 15.88 -11.68
N ALA A 67 -11.50 15.97 -11.21
CA ALA A 67 -10.32 15.40 -11.88
C ALA A 67 -10.32 13.85 -11.93
N LYS A 68 -11.24 13.16 -11.24
CA LYS A 68 -11.40 11.68 -11.24
C LYS A 68 -10.08 10.92 -11.03
N ALA A 69 -9.25 11.34 -10.07
CA ALA A 69 -8.03 10.60 -9.73
C ALA A 69 -8.35 9.25 -9.06
N ILE A 70 -9.48 9.16 -8.34
CA ILE A 70 -9.97 7.92 -7.70
C ILE A 70 -11.17 7.40 -8.48
N ASN A 71 -11.04 6.18 -9.03
CA ASN A 71 -12.12 5.48 -9.72
C ASN A 71 -12.26 4.05 -9.17
N PRO A 72 -13.44 3.43 -9.28
CA PRO A 72 -13.61 2.02 -8.95
C PRO A 72 -12.68 1.12 -9.78
N LEU A 73 -12.14 0.08 -9.14
CA LEU A 73 -11.37 -0.96 -9.83
C LEU A 73 -12.29 -1.91 -10.59
N VAL A 74 -11.71 -2.70 -11.49
CA VAL A 74 -12.39 -3.85 -12.11
C VAL A 74 -12.76 -4.83 -11.00
N ARG A 75 -13.99 -5.37 -11.06
CA ARG A 75 -14.53 -6.25 -10.02
C ARG A 75 -14.82 -7.62 -10.59
N LYS A 76 -14.27 -8.66 -9.96
CA LYS A 76 -14.76 -10.02 -10.09
C LYS A 76 -15.52 -10.40 -8.83
N THR A 77 -16.82 -10.62 -8.99
CA THR A 77 -17.73 -10.91 -7.88
C THR A 77 -18.00 -12.40 -7.78
N PHE A 78 -18.13 -12.88 -6.55
CA PHE A 78 -18.51 -14.25 -6.21
C PHE A 78 -19.76 -14.20 -5.33
N GLN A 79 -20.63 -15.19 -5.44
CA GLN A 79 -21.77 -15.33 -4.54
C GLN A 79 -21.31 -15.80 -3.15
N THR A 80 -22.18 -15.65 -2.14
CA THR A 80 -21.85 -15.96 -0.74
C THR A 80 -21.40 -17.40 -0.51
N ASP A 81 -21.94 -18.34 -1.29
CA ASP A 81 -21.61 -19.78 -1.27
C ASP A 81 -20.29 -20.10 -2.01
N GLN A 82 -19.74 -19.17 -2.79
CA GLN A 82 -18.51 -19.33 -3.57
C GLN A 82 -17.26 -18.82 -2.83
N LEU A 83 -17.28 -18.82 -1.49
CA LEU A 83 -16.18 -18.26 -0.68
C LEU A 83 -14.84 -18.95 -0.96
N GLU A 84 -14.80 -20.29 -1.01
CA GLU A 84 -13.57 -21.03 -1.27
C GLU A 84 -12.99 -20.71 -2.66
N GLU A 85 -13.86 -20.65 -3.67
CA GLU A 85 -13.49 -20.32 -5.04
C GLU A 85 -12.87 -18.92 -5.11
N ALA A 86 -13.47 -17.95 -4.41
CA ALA A 86 -12.96 -16.58 -4.35
C ALA A 86 -11.53 -16.51 -3.79
N PHE A 87 -11.26 -17.22 -2.69
CA PHE A 87 -9.91 -17.27 -2.09
C PHE A 87 -8.92 -17.98 -3.02
N ARG A 88 -9.27 -19.12 -3.62
CA ARG A 88 -8.40 -19.82 -4.57
C ARG A 88 -8.10 -18.95 -5.81
N TYR A 89 -9.09 -18.22 -6.31
CA TYR A 89 -8.92 -17.32 -7.44
C TYR A 89 -7.96 -16.17 -7.12
N MET A 90 -8.11 -15.55 -5.94
CA MET A 90 -7.21 -14.48 -5.47
C MET A 90 -5.78 -15.00 -5.28
N ALA A 91 -5.61 -16.15 -4.60
CA ALA A 91 -4.31 -16.75 -4.34
C ALA A 91 -3.55 -17.16 -5.62
N ALA A 92 -4.27 -17.56 -6.67
CA ALA A 92 -3.69 -17.90 -7.96
C ALA A 92 -3.19 -16.69 -8.76
N GLY A 93 -3.39 -15.45 -8.28
CA GLY A 93 -2.92 -14.23 -8.96
C GLY A 93 -3.62 -13.96 -10.30
N LYS A 94 -4.80 -14.55 -10.54
CA LYS A 94 -5.56 -14.42 -11.81
C LYS A 94 -6.41 -13.14 -11.88
N HIS A 95 -6.40 -12.33 -10.83
CA HIS A 95 -7.14 -11.08 -10.75
C HIS A 95 -6.32 -9.93 -11.37
N ILE A 96 -7.04 -8.87 -11.76
CA ILE A 96 -6.49 -7.59 -12.23
C ILE A 96 -6.97 -6.52 -11.25
#